data_AF-A0A1G1Z1Q9-F1
#
_entry.id   AF-A0A1G1Z1Q9-F1
#
_cell.length_a   1.000
_cell.length_b   1.000
_cell.length_c   1.000
_cell.angle_alpha   90.00
_cell.angle_beta   90.00
_cell.angle_gamma   90.00
#
_symmetry.space_group_name_H-M   'P 1'
#
loop_
_entity.id
_entity.type
_entity.pdbx_description
1 polymer ?
#
loop_
_entity_poly.entity_id
_entity_poly.type
_entity_poly.pdbx_seq_one_letter_code
_entity_poly.pdbx_strand_id
1 'polypeptide(L)' 'MIMNEYARASGYSAVESFGQYEVTGDAEGWLASIGIPAITVELKTHETIEWEENLAGIKALFEYYESKVE' A
#
# COMPACT_ATOMS: atom_id res chain seq x y z
N MET A 1 6.00 -7.68 -4.58
CA MET A 1 6.09 -6.20 -4.42
C MET A 1 5.34 -5.83 -3.15
N ILE A 2 5.69 -4.72 -2.48
CA ILE A 2 5.09 -4.34 -1.20
C ILE A 2 3.55 -4.22 -1.24
N MET A 3 2.99 -3.81 -2.38
CA MET A 3 1.55 -3.76 -2.64
C MET A 3 0.88 -5.12 -2.42
N ASN A 4 1.44 -6.19 -2.99
CA ASN A 4 0.82 -7.51 -2.95
C ASN A 4 0.84 -8.10 -1.53
N GLU A 5 1.90 -7.85 -0.76
CA GLU A 5 1.96 -8.31 0.63
C GLU A 5 0.96 -7.57 1.50
N TYR A 6 0.87 -6.25 1.35
CA TYR A 6 -0.11 -5.45 2.06
C TYR A 6 -1.54 -5.88 1.70
N ALA A 7 -1.86 -5.93 0.39
CA ALA A 7 -3.18 -6.28 -0.12
C ALA A 7 -3.64 -7.67 0.32
N ARG A 8 -2.75 -8.67 0.23
CA ARG A 8 -3.05 -10.05 0.66
C ARG A 8 -3.42 -10.12 2.15
N ALA A 9 -2.70 -9.43 3.01
CA ALA A 9 -2.91 -9.50 4.47
C ALA A 9 -4.09 -8.65 4.95
N SER A 10 -4.31 -7.49 4.33
CA SER A 10 -5.40 -6.56 4.65
C SER A 10 -6.73 -6.91 3.99
N GLY A 11 -6.72 -7.70 2.91
CA GLY A 11 -7.91 -8.04 2.13
C GLY A 11 -8.34 -6.94 1.15
N TYR A 12 -7.53 -5.90 0.92
CA TYR A 12 -7.72 -4.96 -0.18
C TYR A 12 -7.35 -5.59 -1.53
N SER A 13 -7.91 -5.06 -2.61
CA SER A 13 -7.49 -5.42 -3.96
C SER A 13 -6.18 -4.74 -4.35
N ALA A 14 -5.23 -5.49 -4.90
CA ALA A 14 -4.04 -4.92 -5.51
C ALA A 14 -4.38 -4.35 -6.89
N VAL A 15 -4.08 -3.06 -7.11
CA VAL A 15 -4.33 -2.36 -8.38
C VAL A 15 -3.01 -1.71 -8.81
N GLU A 16 -2.43 -2.19 -9.92
CA GLU A 16 -1.09 -1.76 -10.36
C GLU A 16 -1.04 -0.29 -10.83
N SER A 17 -2.14 0.24 -11.36
CA SER A 17 -2.22 1.62 -11.83
C SER A 17 -3.58 2.22 -11.56
N PHE A 18 -3.60 3.42 -10.96
CA PHE A 18 -4.83 4.18 -10.77
C PHE A 18 -5.18 4.94 -12.06
N GLY A 19 -6.35 4.63 -12.65
CA GLY A 19 -6.74 5.15 -13.97
C GLY A 19 -8.06 5.93 -14.01
N GLN A 20 -8.61 6.32 -12.85
CA GLN A 20 -9.92 6.99 -12.81
C GLN A 20 -9.86 8.45 -13.26
N TYR A 21 -8.73 9.11 -13.02
CA TYR A 21 -8.45 10.49 -13.41
C TYR A 21 -6.94 10.74 -13.38
N GLU A 22 -6.51 11.80 -14.04
CA GLU A 22 -5.12 12.24 -14.00
C GLU A 22 -4.78 12.75 -12.59
N VAL A 23 -3.63 12.30 -12.07
CA VAL A 23 -3.10 12.70 -10.77
C VAL A 23 -1.69 13.24 -11.00
N THR A 24 -1.38 14.39 -10.40
CA THR A 24 -0.04 15.00 -10.44
C THR A 24 0.33 15.52 -9.06
N GLY A 25 1.61 15.44 -8.70
CA GLY A 25 2.14 15.98 -7.45
C GLY A 25 1.70 15.25 -6.18
N ASP A 26 1.20 14.02 -6.29
CA ASP A 26 0.88 13.18 -5.14
C ASP A 26 2.14 12.64 -4.46
N ALA A 27 2.00 12.25 -3.19
CA ALA A 27 3.12 11.82 -2.37
C ALA A 27 3.74 10.49 -2.84
N GLU A 28 2.91 9.56 -3.34
CA GLU A 28 3.35 8.24 -3.81
C GLU A 28 4.21 8.40 -5.06
N GLY A 29 3.72 9.14 -6.06
CA GLY A 29 4.44 9.47 -7.28
C GLY A 29 5.75 10.22 -7.03
N TRP A 30 5.77 11.18 -6.09
CA TRP A 30 7.01 11.87 -5.71
C TRP A 30 8.02 10.92 -5.05
N LEU A 31 7.60 10.10 -4.08
CA LEU A 31 8.46 9.10 -3.43
C LEU A 31 9.02 8.09 -4.44
N ALA A 32 8.18 7.60 -5.35
CA ALA A 32 8.60 6.71 -6.44
C ALA A 32 9.65 7.38 -7.33
N SER A 33 9.51 8.67 -7.64
CA SER A 33 10.47 9.42 -8.48
C SER A 33 11.88 9.52 -7.88
N ILE A 34 12.01 9.39 -6.56
CA ILE A 34 13.31 9.38 -5.85
C ILE A 34 13.74 7.97 -5.43
N GLY A 35 13.11 6.94 -5.99
CA GLY A 35 13.49 5.53 -5.79
C GLY A 35 13.00 4.93 -4.47
N ILE A 36 12.05 5.56 -3.79
CA ILE A 36 11.41 5.00 -2.59
C ILE A 36 10.14 4.26 -3.03
N PRO A 37 10.05 2.92 -2.84
CA PRO A 37 8.83 2.20 -3.11
C PRO A 37 7.68 2.71 -2.23
N ALA A 38 6.59 3.12 -2.85
CA ALA A 38 5.41 3.65 -2.17
C ALA A 38 4.15 2.97 -2.70
N ILE A 39 3.09 2.98 -1.88
CA ILE A 39 1.74 2.53 -2.23
C ILE A 39 0.73 3.48 -1.59
N THR A 40 -0.39 3.71 -2.26
CA THR A 40 -1.55 4.41 -1.69
C THR A 40 -2.61 3.37 -1.32
N VAL A 41 -3.12 3.44 -0.10
CA VAL A 41 -4.21 2.57 0.38
C VAL A 41 -5.49 3.40 0.42
N GLU A 42 -6.39 3.12 -0.53
CA GLU A 42 -7.74 3.68 -0.55
C GLU A 42 -8.65 2.87 0.37
N LEU A 43 -9.15 3.49 1.44
CA LEU A 43 -10.04 2.82 2.38
C LEU A 43 -11.38 2.45 1.72
N LYS A 44 -12.06 1.44 2.29
CA LYS A 44 -13.33 0.95 1.72
C LYS A 44 -14.42 2.02 1.80
N THR A 45 -14.42 2.79 2.87
CA THR A 45 -15.37 3.88 3.12
C THR A 45 -14.68 5.04 3.86
N HIS A 46 -15.35 6.18 3.92
CA HIS A 46 -14.91 7.32 4.75
C HIS A 46 -15.45 7.25 6.20
N GLU A 47 -16.22 6.21 6.55
CA GLU A 47 -16.92 6.07 7.83
C GLU A 47 -16.13 5.22 8.84
N THR A 48 -15.20 4.41 8.34
CA THR A 48 -14.44 3.44 9.12
C THR A 48 -12.95 3.57 8.82
N ILE A 49 -12.13 3.07 9.76
CA ILE A 49 -10.66 3.08 9.64
C ILE A 49 -10.09 1.70 9.31
N GLU A 50 -10.93 0.68 9.23
CA GLU A 50 -10.55 -0.73 8.94
C GLU A 50 -9.31 -1.16 9.74
N TRP A 51 -9.37 -0.95 11.07
CA TRP A 51 -8.19 -1.04 11.92
C TRP A 51 -7.51 -2.42 11.86
N GLU A 52 -8.31 -3.49 11.90
CA GLU A 52 -7.79 -4.86 11.88
C GLU A 52 -7.13 -5.19 10.54
N GLU A 53 -7.74 -4.79 9.43
CA GLU A 53 -7.21 -4.96 8.08
C GLU A 53 -5.89 -4.18 7.88
N ASN A 54 -5.87 -2.90 8.25
CA ASN A 54 -4.71 -2.04 8.06
C ASN A 54 -3.54 -2.47 8.98
N LEU A 55 -3.84 -2.92 10.21
CA LEU A 55 -2.82 -3.48 11.10
C LEU A 55 -2.23 -4.78 10.54
N ALA A 56 -3.06 -5.66 9.96
CA ALA A 56 -2.58 -6.88 9.32
C ALA A 56 -1.67 -6.57 8.12
N GLY A 57 -2.05 -5.59 7.29
CA GLY A 57 -1.24 -5.12 6.17
C GLY A 57 0.14 -4.60 6.59
N ILE A 58 0.22 -3.77 7.63
CA ILE A 58 1.49 -3.23 8.12
C ILE A 58 2.38 -4.33 8.72
N LYS A 59 1.81 -5.27 9.49
CA LYS A 59 2.57 -6.41 10.01
C LYS A 59 3.18 -7.25 8.90
N ALA A 60 2.41 -7.57 7.87
CA ALA A 60 2.90 -8.32 6.71
C ALA A 60 4.02 -7.57 5.95
N LEU A 61 3.96 -6.23 5.90
CA LEU A 61 5.02 -5.44 5.31
C LEU A 61 6.32 -5.53 6.11
N PHE A 62 6.25 -5.48 7.44
CA PHE A 62 7.43 -5.64 8.30
C PHE A 62 8.02 -7.04 8.18
N GLU A 63 7.19 -8.09 8.21
CA GLU A 63 7.64 -9.48 7.99
C GLU A 63 8.31 -9.65 6.61
N TYR A 64 7.74 -9.04 5.56
CA TYR A 64 8.33 -9.06 4.23
C TYR A 64 9.73 -8.46 4.23
N TYR A 65 9.94 -7.30 4.86
CA TYR A 65 11.28 -6.70 4.93
C TYR A 65 12.24 -7.44 5.84
N GLU A 66 11.77 -8.00 6.95
CA GLU A 66 12.58 -8.87 7.82
C GLU A 66 13.16 -10.04 7.03
N SER A 67 12.35 -10.70 6.19
CA SER A 67 12.78 -11.82 5.33
C SER A 67 13.80 -11.46 4.24
N LYS A 68 14.03 -10.16 3.98
CA LYS A 68 14.98 -9.66 2.96
C LYS A 68 16.34 -9.27 3.54
N VAL A 69 16.49 -9.31 4.87
CA VAL A 69 17.73 -8.93 5.57
C VAL A 69 18.63 -10.15 5.84
N GLU A 70 18.16 -11.38 5.57
CA GLU A 70 18.99 -12.61 5.50
C GLU A 70 19.70 -12.76 4.14
#